data_AF-A0A1J5WCP3-F1
#
_entry.id   AF-A0A1J5WCP3-F1
#
_cell.length_a   1.000
_cell.length_b   1.000
_cell.length_c   1.000
_cell.angle_alpha   90.00
_cell.angle_beta   90.00
_cell.angle_gamma   90.00
#
_symmetry.space_group_name_H-M   'P 1'
#
loop_
_entity.id
_entity.type
_entity.pdbx_description
1 polymer ?
#
loop_
_entity_poly.entity_id
_entity_poly.type
_entity_poly.pdbx_seq_one_letter_code
_entity_poly.pdbx_strand_id
1 'polypeptide(L)'
;MLDADRPEDVAEILKTENNSIWIGKVKKLQLIGYVVGILPKLRIYEENVMEELSLYAYDPINITEILKTENNSIWVGKVKWLYLKWYAVGILPKLKIHEENVMEWLVLNACSPEHITEILKTENNSIWVGKVKRLDLYGYAIGILPKLKIHEDNVMENLWLYADRPGNITGILKTENNSIWVGKVKLLKLEWYAVGILLKLRMHEK
;
A
#
# COMPACT_ATOMS: atom_id res chain seq x y z
N MET A 1 4.11 17.65 6.08
CA MET A 1 3.79 17.54 4.66
C MET A 1 4.97 18.09 3.88
N LEU A 2 5.43 17.34 2.90
CA LEU A 2 6.45 17.75 1.94
C LEU A 2 5.86 17.53 0.55
N ASP A 3 5.94 18.55 -0.29
CA ASP A 3 5.35 18.58 -1.62
C ASP A 3 6.33 19.24 -2.60
N ALA A 4 6.39 18.71 -3.81
CA ALA A 4 7.24 19.19 -4.88
C ALA A 4 6.62 18.82 -6.22
N ASP A 5 6.37 19.84 -7.02
CA ASP A 5 5.77 19.72 -8.34
C ASP A 5 6.83 19.59 -9.45
N ARG A 6 8.11 19.78 -9.13
CA ARG A 6 9.20 19.74 -10.09
C ARG A 6 10.31 18.77 -9.67
N PRO A 7 10.95 18.08 -10.63
CA PRO A 7 12.05 17.16 -10.33
C PRO A 7 13.27 17.89 -9.78
N GLU A 8 13.47 19.16 -10.17
CA GLU A 8 14.60 19.97 -9.70
C GLU A 8 14.56 20.22 -8.18
N ASP A 9 13.37 20.26 -7.58
CA ASP A 9 13.18 20.56 -6.15
C ASP A 9 13.75 19.45 -5.24
N VAL A 10 13.86 18.23 -5.77
CA VAL A 10 14.36 17.06 -5.04
C VAL A 10 15.68 16.53 -5.59
N ALA A 11 16.21 17.10 -6.69
CA ALA A 11 17.34 16.56 -7.42
C ALA A 11 18.59 16.35 -6.55
N GLU A 12 18.93 17.30 -5.68
CA GLU A 12 20.07 17.17 -4.77
C GLU A 12 19.85 16.09 -3.71
N ILE A 13 18.62 15.94 -3.21
CA ILE A 13 18.27 14.89 -2.24
C ILE A 13 18.35 13.51 -2.90
N LEU A 14 17.90 13.37 -4.15
CA LEU A 14 17.92 12.09 -4.85
C LEU A 14 19.36 11.59 -5.11
N LYS A 15 20.35 12.48 -5.15
CA LYS A 15 21.78 12.13 -5.27
C LYS A 15 22.38 11.54 -3.99
N THR A 16 21.73 11.70 -2.83
CA THR A 16 22.26 11.17 -1.58
C THR A 16 22.10 9.66 -1.49
N GLU A 17 22.87 9.03 -0.59
CA GLU A 17 22.73 7.61 -0.31
C GLU A 17 21.40 7.29 0.38
N ASN A 18 20.90 6.07 0.21
CA ASN A 18 19.71 5.62 0.93
C ASN A 18 19.97 5.62 2.45
N ASN A 19 18.96 5.98 3.25
CA ASN A 19 19.08 6.14 4.71
C ASN A 19 20.12 7.18 5.18
N SER A 20 20.55 8.12 4.33
CA SER A 20 21.51 9.16 4.72
C SER A 20 20.88 10.34 5.46
N ILE A 21 19.58 10.58 5.30
CA ILE A 21 18.89 11.76 5.85
C ILE A 21 18.15 11.37 7.12
N TRP A 22 18.74 11.64 8.28
CA TRP A 22 18.12 11.38 9.58
C TRP A 22 16.96 12.35 9.86
N ILE A 23 15.75 11.81 10.02
CA ILE A 23 14.55 12.59 10.38
C ILE A 23 13.98 12.25 11.76
N GLY A 24 14.64 11.36 12.50
CA GLY A 24 14.31 11.05 13.89
C GLY A 24 12.96 10.34 14.06
N LYS A 25 12.28 10.69 15.16
CA LYS A 25 10.92 10.24 15.45
C LYS A 25 9.94 11.10 14.66
N VAL A 26 9.12 10.45 13.84
CA VAL A 26 8.15 11.12 12.96
C VAL A 26 6.76 10.66 13.33
N LYS A 27 5.96 11.61 13.82
CA LYS A 27 4.56 11.36 14.15
C LYS A 27 3.71 11.18 12.89
N LYS A 28 3.89 12.05 11.89
CA LYS A 28 3.18 12.03 10.61
C LYS A 28 4.12 12.36 9.46
N LEU A 29 4.12 11.55 8.41
CA LEU A 29 4.88 11.77 7.19
C LEU A 29 3.94 11.78 6.00
N GLN A 30 3.89 12.91 5.29
CA GLN A 30 3.11 13.06 4.08
C GLN A 30 4.01 13.54 2.97
N LEU A 31 4.16 12.74 1.91
CA LEU A 31 4.96 13.04 0.72
C LEU A 31 4.05 13.08 -0.51
N ILE A 32 4.15 14.17 -1.26
CA ILE A 32 3.32 14.44 -2.44
C ILE A 32 4.25 14.75 -3.63
N GLY A 33 3.85 14.31 -4.83
CA GLY A 33 4.58 14.65 -6.04
C GLY A 33 5.97 13.99 -6.10
N TYR A 34 6.97 14.76 -6.55
CA TYR A 34 8.36 14.30 -6.68
C TYR A 34 9.00 13.94 -5.34
N VAL A 35 8.49 14.47 -4.23
CA VAL A 35 8.99 14.15 -2.89
C VAL A 35 8.79 12.68 -2.54
N VAL A 36 7.80 11.99 -3.12
CA VAL A 36 7.63 10.55 -2.88
C VAL A 36 8.94 9.81 -3.16
N GLY A 37 9.65 10.17 -4.24
CA GLY A 37 10.91 9.54 -4.65
C GLY A 37 12.05 9.66 -3.65
N ILE A 38 11.99 10.59 -2.69
CA ILE A 38 13.03 10.75 -1.65
C ILE A 38 12.85 9.78 -0.48
N LEU A 39 11.73 9.04 -0.39
CA LEU A 39 11.46 8.14 0.73
C LEU A 39 12.64 7.18 1.05
N PRO A 40 13.34 6.55 0.08
CA PRO A 40 14.49 5.70 0.36
C PRO A 40 15.69 6.44 0.98
N LYS A 41 15.75 7.76 0.84
CA LYS A 41 16.82 8.61 1.38
C LYS A 41 16.62 8.92 2.85
N LEU A 42 15.37 8.85 3.32
CA LEU A 42 15.00 9.16 4.70
C LEU A 42 15.33 8.00 5.64
N ARG A 43 15.99 8.32 6.75
CA ARG A 43 16.25 7.41 7.86
C ARG A 43 15.36 7.78 9.04
N ILE A 44 14.34 6.96 9.26
CA ILE A 44 13.42 7.04 10.38
C ILE A 44 14.00 6.27 11.56
N TYR A 45 13.74 6.73 12.79
CA TYR A 45 14.13 5.99 13.99
C TYR A 45 13.55 4.58 14.00
N GLU A 46 14.34 3.60 14.42
CA GLU A 46 13.98 2.17 14.39
C GLU A 46 12.71 1.89 15.20
N GLU A 47 12.60 2.42 16.41
CA GLU A 47 11.42 2.28 17.28
C GLU A 47 10.34 3.35 17.02
N ASN A 48 10.30 3.95 15.82
CA ASN A 48 9.29 4.94 15.50
C ASN A 48 7.90 4.30 15.37
N VAL A 49 6.93 4.85 16.09
CA VAL A 49 5.51 4.55 15.95
C VAL A 49 4.83 5.75 15.30
N MET A 50 4.69 5.68 13.98
CA MET A 50 4.07 6.72 13.17
C MET A 50 2.55 6.61 13.24
N GLU A 51 1.86 7.73 13.47
CA GLU A 51 0.41 7.78 13.36
C GLU A 51 -0.03 7.68 11.91
N GLU A 52 0.71 8.31 10.99
CA GLU A 52 0.28 8.45 9.61
C GLU A 52 1.45 8.50 8.63
N LEU A 53 1.44 7.61 7.63
CA LEU A 53 2.25 7.67 6.42
C LEU A 53 1.34 7.83 5.20
N SER A 54 1.44 8.96 4.50
CA SER A 54 0.58 9.29 3.37
C SER A 54 1.40 9.65 2.13
N LEU A 55 1.30 8.85 1.06
CA LEU A 55 2.10 8.98 -0.15
C LEU A 55 1.21 9.16 -1.38
N TYR A 56 1.47 10.22 -2.14
CA TYR A 56 0.68 10.64 -3.29
C TYR A 56 1.58 10.86 -4.51
N ALA A 57 1.59 9.92 -5.44
CA ALA A 57 2.41 10.01 -6.65
C ALA A 57 1.53 10.09 -7.89
N TYR A 58 1.46 11.27 -8.50
CA TYR A 58 0.63 11.55 -9.68
C TYR A 58 1.16 10.93 -10.97
N ASP A 59 2.49 10.78 -11.05
CA ASP A 59 3.19 10.40 -12.27
C ASP A 59 4.18 9.26 -11.97
N PRO A 60 4.46 8.32 -12.90
CA PRO A 60 5.42 7.23 -12.68
C PRO A 60 6.82 7.74 -12.32
N ILE A 61 7.21 8.93 -12.78
CA ILE A 61 8.52 9.50 -12.46
C ILE A 61 8.70 9.73 -10.95
N ASN A 62 7.61 10.02 -10.21
CA ASN A 62 7.63 10.28 -8.78
C ASN A 62 8.07 9.07 -7.95
N ILE A 63 8.00 7.86 -8.51
CA ILE A 63 8.36 6.61 -7.80
C ILE A 63 9.55 5.90 -8.42
N THR A 64 10.16 6.43 -9.48
CA THR A 64 11.21 5.74 -10.24
C THR A 64 12.39 5.33 -9.36
N GLU A 65 12.83 6.20 -8.45
CA GLU A 65 13.92 5.87 -7.52
C GLU A 65 13.54 4.76 -6.52
N ILE A 66 12.28 4.73 -6.08
CA ILE A 66 11.79 3.67 -5.19
C ILE A 66 11.74 2.33 -5.91
N LEU A 67 11.31 2.30 -7.17
CA LEU A 67 11.19 1.04 -7.92
C LEU A 67 12.54 0.35 -8.15
N LYS A 68 13.65 1.10 -8.14
CA LYS A 68 15.03 0.55 -8.20
C LYS A 68 15.45 -0.16 -6.91
N THR A 69 14.78 0.09 -5.79
CA THR A 69 15.10 -0.54 -4.51
C THR A 69 14.63 -2.00 -4.46
N GLU A 70 15.26 -2.80 -3.60
CA GLU A 70 14.81 -4.16 -3.34
C GLU A 70 13.46 -4.17 -2.62
N ASN A 71 12.70 -5.27 -2.75
CA ASN A 71 11.46 -5.44 -2.00
C ASN A 71 11.78 -5.50 -0.50
N ASN A 72 10.89 -4.95 0.35
CA ASN A 72 11.08 -4.86 1.79
C ASN A 72 12.40 -4.18 2.22
N SER A 73 12.88 -3.16 1.49
CA SER A 73 14.13 -2.47 1.82
C SER A 73 13.94 -1.09 2.45
N ILE A 74 12.77 -0.45 2.28
CA ILE A 74 12.50 0.90 2.77
C ILE A 74 11.87 0.83 4.16
N TRP A 75 12.64 1.08 5.21
CA TRP A 75 12.13 1.05 6.59
C TRP A 75 11.16 2.18 6.88
N VAL A 76 9.93 1.83 7.29
CA VAL A 76 8.91 2.80 7.73
C VAL A 76 8.51 2.64 9.21
N GLY A 77 9.05 1.64 9.91
CA GLY A 77 8.75 1.36 11.31
C GLY A 77 7.34 0.82 11.53
N LYS A 78 6.73 1.16 12.67
CA LYS A 78 5.33 0.87 12.99
C LYS A 78 4.47 2.04 12.47
N VAL A 79 3.41 1.74 11.74
CA VAL A 79 2.53 2.74 11.10
C VAL A 79 1.08 2.41 11.41
N LYS A 80 0.37 3.34 12.07
CA LYS A 80 -1.05 3.18 12.37
C LYS A 80 -1.91 3.35 11.13
N TRP A 81 -1.72 4.42 10.35
CA TRP A 81 -2.46 4.68 9.12
C TRP A 81 -1.52 4.79 7.92
N LEU A 82 -1.75 3.96 6.90
CA LEU A 82 -0.99 3.98 5.65
C LEU A 82 -1.93 4.32 4.49
N TYR A 83 -1.67 5.44 3.83
CA TYR A 83 -2.42 5.91 2.66
C TYR A 83 -1.51 5.94 1.45
N LEU A 84 -1.79 5.10 0.45
CA LEU A 84 -1.10 5.13 -0.84
C LEU A 84 -2.12 5.47 -1.95
N LYS A 85 -1.83 6.53 -2.72
CA LYS A 85 -2.67 6.93 -3.86
C LYS A 85 -1.90 6.93 -5.17
N TRP A 86 -2.60 6.52 -6.23
CA TRP A 86 -2.12 6.50 -7.61
C TRP A 86 -0.83 5.66 -7.75
N TYR A 87 0.23 6.17 -8.37
CA TYR A 87 1.48 5.43 -8.53
C TYR A 87 2.11 5.00 -7.20
N ALA A 88 1.81 5.68 -6.08
CA ALA A 88 2.32 5.29 -4.78
C ALA A 88 1.77 3.92 -4.32
N VAL A 89 0.66 3.43 -4.89
CA VAL A 89 0.21 2.06 -4.62
C VAL A 89 1.28 1.06 -5.07
N GLY A 90 1.90 1.27 -6.23
CA GLY A 90 2.89 0.36 -6.83
C GLY A 90 4.17 0.18 -6.00
N ILE A 91 4.44 1.05 -5.04
CA ILE A 91 5.63 0.94 -4.17
C ILE A 91 5.40 0.11 -2.90
N LEU A 92 4.16 -0.35 -2.62
CA LEU A 92 3.86 -1.13 -1.42
C LEU A 92 4.84 -2.32 -1.20
N PRO A 93 5.25 -3.10 -2.22
CA PRO A 93 6.23 -4.19 -2.04
C PRO A 93 7.62 -3.73 -1.59
N LYS A 94 7.96 -2.44 -1.73
CA LYS A 94 9.25 -1.87 -1.35
C LYS A 94 9.29 -1.46 0.12
N LEU A 95 8.14 -1.21 0.73
CA LEU A 95 8.03 -0.77 2.12
C LEU A 95 8.30 -1.94 3.07
N LYS A 96 9.20 -1.73 4.02
CA LYS A 96 9.47 -2.61 5.16
C LYS A 96 8.72 -2.10 6.37
N ILE A 97 7.53 -2.68 6.59
CA ILE A 97 6.71 -2.45 7.77
C ILE A 97 7.21 -3.37 8.88
N HIS A 98 7.31 -2.85 10.10
CA HIS A 98 7.73 -3.64 11.27
C HIS A 98 6.83 -4.88 11.44
N GLU A 99 7.42 -6.03 11.79
CA GLU A 99 6.70 -7.32 11.88
C GLU A 99 5.55 -7.31 12.92
N GLU A 100 5.78 -6.69 14.07
CA GLU A 100 4.78 -6.47 15.12
C GLU A 100 3.76 -5.35 14.82
N ASN A 101 3.75 -4.76 13.62
CA ASN A 101 2.84 -3.66 13.32
C ASN A 101 1.38 -4.12 13.34
N VAL A 102 0.56 -3.38 14.10
CA VAL A 102 -0.91 -3.48 14.09
C VAL A 102 -1.45 -2.21 13.48
N MET A 103 -1.68 -2.24 12.17
CA MET A 103 -2.20 -1.12 11.41
C MET A 103 -3.68 -0.93 11.70
N GLU A 104 -4.06 0.30 12.07
CA GLU A 104 -5.47 0.66 12.25
C GLU A 104 -6.16 0.82 10.90
N TRP A 105 -5.48 1.38 9.89
CA TRP A 105 -6.08 1.65 8.59
C TRP A 105 -5.07 1.56 7.44
N LEU A 106 -5.32 0.67 6.48
CA LEU A 106 -4.63 0.60 5.20
C LEU A 106 -5.58 1.08 4.09
N VAL A 107 -5.19 2.13 3.38
CA VAL A 107 -5.93 2.68 2.24
C VAL A 107 -5.09 2.65 0.98
N LEU A 108 -5.59 1.94 -0.03
CA LEU A 108 -4.94 1.84 -1.34
C LEU A 108 -5.91 2.31 -2.41
N ASN A 109 -5.56 3.38 -3.11
CA ASN A 109 -6.41 3.98 -4.14
C ASN A 109 -5.69 4.05 -5.48
N ALA A 110 -6.14 3.25 -6.44
CA ALA A 110 -5.61 3.23 -7.79
C ALA A 110 -6.73 3.43 -8.81
N CYS A 111 -6.78 4.60 -9.45
CA CYS A 111 -7.78 4.91 -10.48
C CYS A 111 -7.40 4.47 -11.91
N SER A 112 -6.20 3.91 -12.10
CA SER A 112 -5.66 3.42 -13.38
C SER A 112 -4.98 2.06 -13.17
N PRO A 113 -5.00 1.14 -14.15
CA PRO A 113 -4.32 -0.16 -14.01
C PRO A 113 -2.80 -0.02 -13.90
N GLU A 114 -2.20 1.03 -14.47
CA GLU A 114 -0.75 1.29 -14.44
C GLU A 114 -0.23 1.48 -13.01
N HIS A 115 -1.07 1.97 -12.10
CA HIS A 115 -0.72 2.18 -10.69
C HIS A 115 -0.39 0.89 -9.94
N ILE A 116 -0.84 -0.27 -10.44
CA ILE A 116 -0.66 -1.57 -9.77
C ILE A 116 0.21 -2.54 -10.56
N THR A 117 0.74 -2.14 -11.73
CA THR A 117 1.51 -3.01 -12.63
C THR A 117 2.66 -3.72 -11.91
N GLU A 118 3.41 -3.00 -11.06
CA GLU A 118 4.52 -3.61 -10.32
C GLU A 118 4.05 -4.64 -9.29
N ILE A 119 2.92 -4.41 -8.62
CA ILE A 119 2.36 -5.37 -7.67
C ILE A 119 1.84 -6.61 -8.38
N LEU A 120 1.23 -6.48 -9.57
CA LEU A 120 0.69 -7.63 -10.29
C LEU A 120 1.76 -8.65 -10.70
N LYS A 121 3.03 -8.23 -10.83
CA LYS A 121 4.19 -9.09 -11.10
C LYS A 121 4.62 -9.93 -9.88
N THR A 122 4.18 -9.56 -8.67
CA THR A 122 4.52 -10.28 -7.45
C THR A 122 3.72 -11.58 -7.31
N GLU A 123 4.25 -12.52 -6.53
CA GLU A 123 3.52 -13.74 -6.20
C GLU A 123 2.30 -13.44 -5.30
N ASN A 124 1.32 -14.32 -5.31
CA ASN A 124 0.18 -14.21 -4.38
C ASN A 124 0.68 -14.38 -2.95
N ASN A 125 0.07 -13.66 -1.99
CA ASN A 125 0.46 -13.66 -0.58
C ASN A 125 1.96 -13.33 -0.33
N SER A 126 2.56 -12.46 -1.14
CA SER A 126 3.98 -12.09 -0.99
C SER A 126 4.22 -10.72 -0.33
N ILE A 127 3.22 -9.83 -0.34
CA ILE A 127 3.35 -8.46 0.18
C ILE A 127 2.89 -8.42 1.64
N TRP A 128 3.82 -8.42 2.58
CA TRP A 128 3.50 -8.36 4.01
C TRP A 128 2.91 -7.01 4.42
N VAL A 129 1.71 -7.04 5.01
CA VAL A 129 1.05 -5.84 5.57
C VAL A 129 0.79 -5.95 7.08
N GLY A 130 1.18 -7.06 7.71
CA GLY A 130 1.00 -7.30 9.14
C GLY A 130 -0.46 -7.55 9.52
N LYS A 131 -0.83 -7.08 10.73
CA LYS A 131 -2.22 -7.06 11.21
C LYS A 131 -2.87 -5.75 10.78
N VAL A 132 -4.08 -5.81 10.23
CA VAL A 132 -4.81 -4.66 9.68
C VAL A 132 -6.25 -4.68 10.19
N LYS A 133 -6.64 -3.66 10.95
CA LYS A 133 -8.01 -3.52 11.46
C LYS A 133 -8.99 -3.10 10.37
N ARG A 134 -8.60 -2.17 9.49
CA ARG A 134 -9.42 -1.71 8.36
C ARG A 134 -8.61 -1.68 7.07
N LEU A 135 -9.14 -2.32 6.03
CA LEU A 135 -8.56 -2.34 4.69
C LEU A 135 -9.55 -1.74 3.69
N ASP A 136 -9.18 -0.62 3.08
CA ASP A 136 -9.97 0.02 2.04
C ASP A 136 -9.22 -0.04 0.71
N LEU A 137 -9.81 -0.71 -0.29
CA LEU A 137 -9.28 -0.82 -1.64
C LEU A 137 -10.22 -0.10 -2.62
N TYR A 138 -9.69 0.94 -3.28
CA TYR A 138 -10.43 1.73 -4.26
C TYR A 138 -9.91 1.49 -5.67
N GLY A 139 -10.83 1.27 -6.59
CA GLY A 139 -10.49 1.19 -8.01
C GLY A 139 -9.76 -0.10 -8.36
N TYR A 140 -8.74 0.02 -9.21
CA TYR A 140 -7.85 -1.08 -9.57
C TYR A 140 -7.09 -1.66 -8.38
N ALA A 141 -7.01 -0.95 -7.24
CA ALA A 141 -6.36 -1.49 -6.04
C ALA A 141 -7.01 -2.80 -5.57
N ILE A 142 -8.28 -3.07 -5.90
CA ILE A 142 -8.91 -4.37 -5.62
C ILE A 142 -8.14 -5.53 -6.26
N GLY A 143 -7.53 -5.31 -7.43
CA GLY A 143 -6.71 -6.29 -8.13
C GLY A 143 -5.48 -6.77 -7.35
N ILE A 144 -5.04 -6.04 -6.32
CA ILE A 144 -3.88 -6.39 -5.51
C ILE A 144 -4.24 -7.28 -4.33
N LEU A 145 -5.53 -7.46 -4.02
CA LEU A 145 -5.98 -8.20 -2.85
C LEU A 145 -5.35 -9.61 -2.72
N PRO A 146 -5.21 -10.41 -3.80
CA PRO A 146 -4.54 -11.72 -3.74
C PRO A 146 -3.03 -11.66 -3.47
N LYS A 147 -2.41 -10.48 -3.62
CA LYS A 147 -0.97 -10.26 -3.42
C LYS A 147 -0.64 -9.93 -1.97
N LEU A 148 -1.61 -9.42 -1.21
CA LEU A 148 -1.43 -9.04 0.19
C LEU A 148 -1.32 -10.27 1.09
N LYS A 149 -0.27 -10.30 1.91
CA LYS A 149 -0.07 -11.24 3.00
C LYS A 149 -0.49 -10.57 4.30
N ILE A 150 -1.74 -10.85 4.69
CA ILE A 150 -2.29 -10.47 5.99
C ILE A 150 -1.89 -11.54 7.01
N HIS A 151 -1.56 -11.13 8.24
CA HIS A 151 -1.23 -12.06 9.31
C HIS A 151 -2.37 -13.07 9.56
N GLU A 152 -2.03 -14.35 9.82
CA GLU A 152 -3.02 -15.43 10.01
C GLU A 152 -4.03 -15.17 11.14
N ASP A 153 -3.54 -14.67 12.28
CA ASP A 153 -4.37 -14.25 13.42
C ASP A 153 -5.08 -12.89 13.25
N ASN A 154 -5.08 -12.29 12.06
CA ASN A 154 -5.71 -11.00 11.87
C ASN A 154 -7.24 -11.10 12.01
N VAL A 155 -7.80 -10.26 12.88
CA VAL A 155 -9.25 -10.04 13.00
C VAL A 155 -9.54 -8.65 12.48
N MET A 156 -9.88 -8.57 11.19
CA MET A 156 -10.22 -7.33 10.51
C MET A 156 -11.60 -6.86 10.92
N GLU A 157 -11.71 -5.61 11.32
CA GLU A 157 -12.99 -4.96 11.65
C GLU A 157 -13.77 -4.61 10.40
N ASN A 158 -13.10 -4.09 9.36
CA ASN A 158 -13.76 -3.67 8.12
C ASN A 158 -12.89 -3.96 6.89
N LEU A 159 -13.46 -4.67 5.92
CA LEU A 159 -12.95 -4.79 4.56
C LEU A 159 -13.87 -4.02 3.63
N TRP A 160 -13.39 -2.92 3.05
CA TRP A 160 -14.15 -2.12 2.09
C TRP A 160 -13.53 -2.17 0.69
N LEU A 161 -14.28 -2.71 -0.26
CA LEU A 161 -13.91 -2.77 -1.67
C LEU A 161 -14.86 -1.89 -2.49
N TYR A 162 -14.30 -0.91 -3.19
CA TYR A 162 -15.05 0.06 -4.00
C TYR A 162 -14.60 -0.01 -5.47
N ALA A 163 -15.50 -0.40 -6.37
CA ALA A 163 -15.22 -0.47 -7.80
C ALA A 163 -16.29 0.26 -8.62
N ASP A 164 -16.03 1.49 -9.03
CA ASP A 164 -16.92 2.32 -9.85
C ASP A 164 -16.94 1.93 -11.35
N ARG A 165 -15.98 1.11 -11.80
CA ARG A 165 -15.91 0.62 -13.19
C ARG A 165 -15.73 -0.90 -13.23
N PRO A 166 -16.25 -1.59 -14.26
CA PRO A 166 -16.08 -3.03 -14.39
C PRO A 166 -14.61 -3.44 -14.54
N GLY A 167 -13.79 -2.59 -15.19
CA GLY A 167 -12.35 -2.80 -15.37
C GLY A 167 -11.57 -2.98 -14.07
N ASN A 168 -12.06 -2.41 -12.97
CA ASN A 168 -11.39 -2.42 -11.66
C ASN A 168 -11.27 -3.84 -11.07
N ILE A 169 -12.17 -4.75 -11.47
CA ILE A 169 -12.23 -6.12 -10.93
C ILE A 169 -11.89 -7.21 -11.95
N THR A 170 -11.61 -6.86 -13.20
CA THR A 170 -11.38 -7.82 -14.29
C THR A 170 -10.23 -8.80 -13.97
N GLY A 171 -9.19 -8.35 -13.26
CA GLY A 171 -8.11 -9.23 -12.82
C GLY A 171 -8.56 -10.28 -11.81
N ILE A 172 -9.43 -9.88 -10.86
CA ILE A 172 -9.94 -10.75 -9.80
C ILE A 172 -10.97 -11.74 -10.32
N LEU A 173 -11.81 -11.35 -11.28
CA LEU A 173 -12.83 -12.26 -11.82
C LEU A 173 -12.23 -13.53 -12.46
N LYS A 174 -10.97 -13.47 -12.90
CA LYS A 174 -10.23 -14.60 -13.47
C LYS A 174 -9.73 -15.61 -12.42
N THR A 175 -9.75 -15.27 -11.14
CA THR A 175 -9.33 -16.20 -10.09
C THR A 175 -10.42 -17.23 -9.81
N GLU A 176 -10.04 -18.36 -9.22
CA GLU A 176 -11.00 -19.36 -8.79
C GLU A 176 -11.88 -18.84 -7.65
N ASN A 177 -13.07 -19.43 -7.50
CA ASN A 177 -13.94 -19.09 -6.37
C ASN A 177 -13.28 -19.51 -5.06
N ASN A 178 -13.49 -18.73 -3.98
CA ASN A 178 -12.87 -18.95 -2.67
C ASN A 178 -11.34 -19.01 -2.66
N SER A 179 -10.66 -18.45 -3.67
CA SER A 179 -9.19 -18.46 -3.76
C SER A 179 -8.50 -17.31 -3.02
N ILE A 180 -9.23 -16.22 -2.74
CA ILE A 180 -8.66 -15.01 -2.13
C ILE A 180 -8.94 -15.01 -0.63
N TRP A 181 -7.96 -15.43 0.15
CA TRP A 181 -8.08 -15.42 1.61
C TRP A 181 -7.84 -14.03 2.17
N VAL A 182 -8.77 -13.55 3.01
CA VAL A 182 -8.70 -12.23 3.65
C VAL A 182 -8.76 -12.29 5.19
N GLY A 183 -8.64 -13.49 5.76
CA GLY A 183 -8.69 -13.73 7.20
C GLY A 183 -10.10 -13.67 7.80
N LYS A 184 -10.17 -13.30 9.09
CA LYS A 184 -11.44 -13.09 9.80
C LYS A 184 -11.90 -11.65 9.59
N VAL A 185 -13.08 -11.44 9.02
CA VAL A 185 -13.63 -10.11 8.71
C VAL A 185 -14.96 -9.91 9.46
N LYS A 186 -15.06 -8.84 10.27
CA LYS A 186 -16.30 -8.53 11.01
C LYS A 186 -17.35 -7.85 10.14
N LEU A 187 -16.93 -6.91 9.28
CA LEU A 187 -17.79 -6.19 8.36
C LEU A 187 -17.16 -6.20 6.96
N LEU A 188 -17.90 -6.75 5.99
CA LEU A 188 -17.55 -6.70 4.59
C LEU A 188 -18.45 -5.67 3.89
N LYS A 189 -17.83 -4.69 3.23
CA LYS A 189 -18.52 -3.68 2.43
C LYS A 189 -18.05 -3.79 0.99
N LEU A 190 -18.96 -4.19 0.09
CA LEU A 190 -18.73 -4.23 -1.35
C LEU A 190 -19.62 -3.17 -2.00
N GLU A 191 -19.05 -2.22 -2.72
CA GLU A 191 -19.82 -1.21 -3.44
C GLU A 191 -19.64 -1.34 -4.96
N TRP A 192 -20.72 -1.06 -5.68
CA TRP A 192 -20.76 -1.03 -7.15
C TRP A 192 -20.33 -2.38 -7.76
N TYR A 193 -19.39 -2.38 -8.71
CA TYR A 193 -18.91 -3.59 -9.36
C TYR A 193 -18.20 -4.54 -8.39
N ALA A 194 -17.78 -4.09 -7.20
CA ALA A 194 -17.07 -4.93 -6.23
C ALA A 194 -17.95 -6.07 -5.71
N VAL A 195 -19.28 -5.99 -5.82
CA VAL A 195 -20.19 -7.10 -5.50
C VAL A 195 -19.87 -8.35 -6.36
N GLY A 196 -19.41 -8.15 -7.59
CA GLY A 196 -19.07 -9.24 -8.52
C GLY A 196 -17.92 -10.14 -8.07
N ILE A 197 -17.11 -9.70 -7.09
CA ILE A 197 -15.99 -10.50 -6.57
C ILE A 197 -16.32 -11.26 -5.28
N LEU A 198 -17.57 -11.19 -4.79
CA LEU A 198 -17.97 -11.86 -3.53
C LEU A 198 -17.60 -13.35 -3.52
N LEU A 199 -17.88 -14.07 -4.62
CA LEU A 199 -17.58 -15.51 -4.74
C LEU A 199 -16.07 -15.83 -4.79
N LYS A 200 -15.22 -14.81 -4.97
CA LYS A 200 -13.75 -14.98 -5.00
C LYS A 200 -13.14 -14.93 -3.60
N LEU A 201 -13.82 -14.29 -2.65
CA LEU A 201 -13.34 -14.09 -1.29
C LEU A 201 -13.55 -15.34 -0.42
N ARG A 202 -12.51 -15.68 0.35
CA ARG A 202 -12.52 -16.70 1.39
C ARG A 202 -12.27 -16.05 2.73
N MET A 203 -13.27 -16.08 3.59
CA MET A 203 -13.24 -15.54 4.96
C MET A 203 -13.44 -16.68 5.95
N HIS A 204 -12.75 -16.66 7.09
CA HIS A 204 -13.07 -17.58 8.18
C HIS A 204 -14.32 -17.12 8.93
N GLU A 205 -15.16 -18.07 9.32
CA GLU A 205 -16.23 -17.83 10.29
C GLU A 205 -15.65 -17.48 11.67
N LYS A 206 -16.45 -16.75 12.45
CA LYS A 206 -16.09 -16.25 13.78
C LYS A 206 -15.99 -17.38 14.79
#